data_AF-A0A4V2Y166-F1
#
_entry.id   AF-A0A4V2Y166-F1
#
_cell.length_a   1.000
_cell.length_b   1.000
_cell.length_c   1.000
_cell.angle_alpha   90.00
_cell.angle_beta   90.00
_cell.angle_gamma   90.00
#
_symmetry.space_group_name_H-M   'P 1'
#
loop_
_entity.id
_entity.type
_entity.pdbx_description
1 polymer ?
#
loop_
_entity_poly.entity_id
_entity_poly.type
_entity_poly.pdbx_seq_one_letter_code
_entity_poly.pdbx_strand_id
1 'polypeptide(L)'
;METYRSVLVVDAEKFSAHRDAELPGVHLEIRRVLAAACDRSGLGEVWAGVRFMESTGDGVLAVLPHEALSALIDPFPRYLQEALAEAAPGLRARGLRLRLRVALHVGLVDDEHPDAPGISTATIDVCRLLDAAPLRDALAHSDPEVTFAAFLISGDVFNAYVAGGRSGLRESQFTEVEVKVKQYARAAYLYVPTPSGGRGFRPPEEPGGPPPPPPGGGTSISGVTITGEGAQTAFGNTVGGDLRQERP
;
A
#
# COMPACT_ATOMS: atom_id res chain seq x y z
N MET A 1 -17.34 -22.43 3.25
CA MET A 1 -17.44 -21.79 4.59
C MET A 1 -16.35 -20.74 4.63
N GLU A 2 -16.68 -19.50 4.98
CA GLU A 2 -15.69 -18.44 5.03
C GLU A 2 -14.63 -18.72 6.10
N THR A 3 -13.36 -18.77 5.67
CA THR A 3 -12.20 -18.94 6.55
C THR A 3 -11.32 -17.70 6.45
N TYR A 4 -10.60 -17.37 7.52
CA TYR A 4 -9.62 -16.28 7.47
C TYR A 4 -8.40 -16.72 6.65
N ARG A 5 -8.12 -16.00 5.55
CA ARG A 5 -7.10 -16.37 4.56
C ARG A 5 -6.13 -15.23 4.32
N SER A 6 -4.96 -15.60 3.81
CA SER A 6 -4.01 -14.68 3.19
C SER A 6 -4.37 -14.54 1.72
N VAL A 7 -4.46 -13.32 1.21
CA VAL A 7 -4.72 -13.07 -0.21
C VAL A 7 -3.51 -12.37 -0.81
N LEU A 8 -2.93 -13.01 -1.84
CA LEU A 8 -1.79 -12.52 -2.60
C LEU A 8 -2.27 -12.22 -4.01
N VAL A 9 -2.02 -11.00 -4.50
CA VAL A 9 -2.16 -10.68 -5.92
C VAL A 9 -0.85 -10.19 -6.46
N VAL A 10 -0.49 -10.69 -7.63
CA VAL A 10 0.74 -10.36 -8.33
C VAL A 10 0.36 -9.96 -9.74
N ASP A 11 0.97 -8.90 -10.25
CA ASP A 11 0.78 -8.45 -11.61
C ASP A 11 2.08 -7.91 -12.23
N ALA A 12 2.24 -8.07 -13.53
CA ALA A 12 3.39 -7.56 -14.27
C ALA A 12 3.25 -6.05 -14.57
N GLU A 13 4.35 -5.32 -14.41
CA GLU A 13 4.37 -3.92 -14.82
C GLU A 13 4.32 -3.79 -16.35
N LYS A 14 3.44 -2.93 -16.86
CA LYS A 14 3.31 -2.57 -18.29
C LYS A 14 3.05 -3.78 -19.21
N PHE A 15 2.28 -4.76 -18.74
CA PHE A 15 1.97 -5.96 -19.52
C PHE A 15 1.32 -5.65 -20.88
N SER A 16 0.47 -4.62 -20.95
CA SER A 16 -0.19 -4.16 -22.19
C SER A 16 0.76 -3.56 -23.25
N ALA A 17 2.06 -3.41 -22.94
CA ALA A 17 3.07 -2.96 -23.89
C ALA A 17 3.80 -4.12 -24.60
N HIS A 18 3.58 -5.37 -24.15
CA HIS A 18 4.12 -6.56 -24.81
C HIS A 18 3.26 -6.95 -26.01
N ARG A 19 3.90 -7.54 -27.03
CA ARG A 19 3.18 -8.10 -28.18
C ARG A 19 2.42 -9.34 -27.75
N ASP A 20 1.24 -9.60 -28.31
CA ASP A 20 0.41 -10.78 -28.00
C ASP A 20 1.19 -12.11 -28.04
N ALA A 21 2.17 -12.23 -28.94
CA ALA A 21 3.02 -13.42 -29.07
C ALA A 21 3.95 -13.66 -27.85
N GLU A 22 4.23 -12.64 -27.06
CA GLU A 22 5.14 -12.70 -25.91
C GLU A 22 4.40 -12.99 -24.59
N LEU A 23 3.08 -12.75 -24.55
CA LEU A 23 2.25 -12.85 -23.34
C LEU A 23 2.27 -14.25 -22.70
N PRO A 24 2.17 -15.38 -23.45
CA PRO A 24 2.26 -16.70 -22.84
C PRO A 24 3.61 -16.96 -22.18
N GLY A 25 4.70 -16.47 -22.79
CA GLY A 25 6.05 -16.61 -22.27
C GLY A 25 6.24 -15.81 -20.98
N VAL A 26 5.72 -14.60 -20.91
CA VAL A 26 5.74 -13.77 -19.70
C VAL A 26 4.93 -14.43 -18.58
N HIS A 27 3.72 -14.91 -18.88
CA HIS A 27 2.87 -15.59 -17.89
C HIS A 27 3.54 -16.83 -17.27
N LEU A 28 4.20 -17.66 -18.09
CA LEU A 28 4.94 -18.83 -17.61
C LEU A 28 6.14 -18.43 -16.74
N GLU A 29 6.85 -17.36 -17.09
CA GLU A 29 7.97 -16.85 -16.28
C GLU A 29 7.49 -16.29 -14.95
N ILE A 30 6.35 -15.59 -14.90
CA ILE A 30 5.72 -15.14 -13.65
C ILE A 30 5.45 -16.34 -12.73
N ARG A 31 4.80 -17.38 -13.24
CA ARG A 31 4.52 -18.60 -12.44
C ARG A 31 5.81 -19.26 -11.95
N ARG A 32 6.83 -19.32 -12.80
CA ARG A 32 8.14 -19.89 -12.46
C ARG A 32 8.84 -19.11 -11.34
N VAL A 33 8.91 -17.78 -11.44
CA VAL A 33 9.58 -16.97 -10.41
C VAL A 33 8.80 -16.98 -9.09
N LEU A 34 7.46 -16.99 -9.15
CA LEU A 34 6.62 -17.12 -7.96
C LEU A 34 6.81 -18.48 -7.27
N ALA A 35 6.80 -19.57 -8.03
CA ALA A 35 7.06 -20.90 -7.47
C ALA A 35 8.45 -20.97 -6.83
N ALA A 36 9.49 -20.48 -7.52
CA ALA A 36 10.85 -20.46 -6.98
C ALA A 36 10.99 -19.59 -5.72
N ALA A 37 10.27 -18.47 -5.65
CA ALA A 37 10.25 -17.62 -4.47
C ALA A 37 9.50 -18.29 -3.30
N CYS A 38 8.36 -18.92 -3.57
CA CYS A 38 7.61 -19.69 -2.58
C CYS A 38 8.45 -20.85 -2.01
N ASP A 39 9.11 -21.63 -2.88
CA ASP A 39 9.98 -22.75 -2.47
C ASP A 39 11.09 -22.27 -1.53
N ARG A 40 11.81 -21.21 -1.91
CA ARG A 40 12.87 -20.62 -1.07
C ARG A 40 12.35 -20.03 0.25
N SER A 41 11.07 -19.68 0.30
CA SER A 41 10.41 -19.13 1.49
C SER A 41 9.80 -20.20 2.40
N GLY A 42 9.94 -21.49 2.06
CA GLY A 42 9.29 -22.59 2.78
C GLY A 42 7.78 -22.69 2.50
N LEU A 43 7.28 -22.00 1.48
CA LEU A 43 5.89 -22.02 1.04
C LEU A 43 5.64 -23.00 -0.12
N GLY A 44 6.62 -23.78 -0.55
CA GLY A 44 6.51 -24.64 -1.73
C GLY A 44 5.30 -25.59 -1.70
N GLU A 45 5.13 -26.34 -0.61
CA GLU A 45 3.98 -27.24 -0.44
C GLU A 45 2.66 -26.47 -0.38
N VAL A 46 2.63 -25.33 0.32
CA VAL A 46 1.44 -24.48 0.42
C VAL A 46 1.07 -23.92 -0.95
N TRP A 47 2.05 -23.48 -1.73
CA TRP A 47 1.88 -22.92 -3.07
C TRP A 47 1.39 -23.97 -4.06
N ALA A 48 1.94 -25.17 -4.02
CA ALA A 48 1.49 -26.30 -4.83
C ALA A 48 0.07 -26.77 -4.48
N GLY A 49 -0.33 -26.61 -3.21
CA GLY A 49 -1.65 -26.96 -2.68
C GLY A 49 -2.67 -25.83 -2.69
N VAL A 50 -2.40 -24.67 -3.32
CA VAL A 50 -3.34 -23.55 -3.38
C VAL A 50 -4.63 -24.00 -4.05
N ARG A 51 -5.73 -23.90 -3.31
CA ARG A 51 -7.06 -24.34 -3.76
C ARG A 51 -7.69 -23.37 -4.74
N PHE A 52 -7.48 -22.07 -4.52
CA PHE A 52 -7.97 -21.02 -5.39
C PHE A 52 -6.81 -20.17 -5.90
N MET A 53 -6.51 -20.36 -7.19
CA MET A 53 -5.56 -19.57 -7.94
C MET A 53 -6.19 -19.14 -9.26
N GLU A 54 -6.42 -17.84 -9.41
CA GLU A 54 -6.96 -17.26 -10.63
C GLU A 54 -5.84 -16.59 -11.43
N SER A 55 -5.88 -16.77 -12.76
CA SER A 55 -5.02 -16.06 -13.69
C SER A 55 -5.75 -14.81 -14.16
N THR A 56 -5.25 -13.63 -13.82
CA THR A 56 -5.84 -12.34 -14.27
C THR A 56 -5.46 -11.99 -15.71
N GLY A 57 -4.75 -12.88 -16.41
CA GLY A 57 -4.17 -12.70 -17.74
C GLY A 57 -2.68 -12.42 -17.65
N ASP A 58 -2.33 -11.36 -16.95
CA ASP A 58 -0.96 -10.86 -16.72
C ASP A 58 -0.44 -11.07 -15.30
N GLY A 59 -1.30 -11.59 -14.44
CA GLY A 59 -1.03 -11.77 -13.03
C GLY A 59 -1.58 -13.07 -12.47
N VAL A 60 -1.40 -13.21 -11.17
CA VAL A 60 -1.85 -14.33 -10.36
C VAL A 60 -2.53 -13.78 -9.12
N LEU A 61 -3.75 -14.24 -8.87
CA LEU A 61 -4.43 -14.07 -7.59
C LEU A 61 -4.47 -15.43 -6.89
N ALA A 62 -3.93 -15.51 -5.68
CA ALA A 62 -3.89 -16.73 -4.89
C ALA A 62 -4.48 -16.48 -3.50
N VAL A 63 -5.32 -17.41 -3.06
CA VAL A 63 -5.83 -17.47 -1.68
C VAL A 63 -5.11 -18.58 -0.96
N LEU A 64 -4.37 -18.22 0.09
CA LEU A 64 -3.51 -19.11 0.87
C LEU A 64 -4.03 -19.22 2.31
N PRO A 65 -3.66 -20.29 3.04
CA PRO A 65 -3.86 -20.36 4.49
C PRO A 65 -3.31 -19.12 5.20
N HIS A 66 -3.91 -18.76 6.33
CA HIS A 66 -3.48 -17.59 7.12
C HIS A 66 -2.02 -17.74 7.60
N GLU A 67 -1.60 -18.98 7.88
CA GLU A 67 -0.27 -19.34 8.36
C GLU A 67 0.83 -18.99 7.34
N ALA A 68 0.50 -18.93 6.05
CA ALA A 68 1.44 -18.55 5.00
C ALA A 68 1.88 -17.08 5.09
N LEU A 69 1.11 -16.24 5.78
CA LEU A 69 1.30 -14.80 5.78
C LEU A 69 2.65 -14.37 6.37
N SER A 70 3.15 -15.08 7.38
CA SER A 70 4.45 -14.79 7.98
C SER A 70 5.55 -14.85 6.91
N ALA A 71 5.60 -15.94 6.15
CA ALA A 71 6.56 -16.15 5.07
C ALA A 71 6.31 -15.22 3.87
N LEU A 72 5.04 -14.89 3.56
CA LEU A 72 4.69 -13.94 2.49
C LEU A 72 5.17 -12.51 2.78
N ILE A 73 5.27 -12.13 4.06
CA ILE A 73 5.83 -10.84 4.49
C ILE A 73 7.35 -10.93 4.54
N ASP A 74 7.89 -12.00 5.12
CA ASP A 74 9.32 -12.23 5.29
C ASP A 74 9.58 -13.75 5.42
N PRO A 75 10.27 -14.41 4.46
CA PRO A 75 11.26 -13.83 3.52
C PRO A 75 10.83 -13.71 2.05
N PHE A 76 9.58 -14.02 1.69
CA PHE A 76 9.13 -14.09 0.29
C PHE A 76 9.50 -12.88 -0.59
N PRO A 77 9.34 -11.63 -0.15
CA PRO A 77 9.66 -10.49 -1.01
C PRO A 77 11.11 -10.45 -1.47
N ARG A 78 12.04 -10.84 -0.59
CA ARG A 78 13.47 -10.91 -0.91
C ARG A 78 13.74 -12.00 -1.95
N TYR A 79 13.18 -13.19 -1.75
CA TYR A 79 13.37 -14.30 -2.70
C TYR A 79 12.70 -14.06 -4.05
N LEU A 80 11.58 -13.31 -4.10
CA LEU A 80 10.97 -12.91 -5.35
C LEU A 80 11.86 -11.94 -6.13
N GLN A 81 12.40 -10.93 -5.44
CA GLN A 81 13.35 -9.98 -6.02
C GLN A 81 14.61 -10.69 -6.56
N GLU A 82 15.17 -11.65 -5.81
CA GLU A 82 16.31 -12.47 -6.25
C GLU A 82 15.97 -13.32 -7.48
N ALA A 83 14.83 -14.02 -7.47
CA ALA A 83 14.39 -14.87 -8.59
C ALA A 83 14.16 -14.07 -9.88
N LEU A 84 13.60 -12.86 -9.77
CA LEU A 84 13.45 -11.96 -10.91
C LEU A 84 14.80 -11.46 -11.45
N ALA A 85 15.73 -11.11 -10.56
CA ALA A 85 17.08 -10.69 -10.94
C ALA A 85 17.85 -11.82 -11.65
N GLU A 86 17.70 -13.07 -11.20
CA GLU A 86 18.26 -14.26 -11.85
C GLU A 86 17.68 -14.51 -13.25
N ALA A 87 16.37 -14.26 -13.44
CA ALA A 87 15.70 -14.42 -14.73
C ALA A 87 16.00 -13.27 -15.72
N ALA A 88 16.34 -12.08 -15.21
CA ALA A 88 16.46 -10.86 -16.00
C ALA A 88 17.44 -10.98 -17.21
N PRO A 89 18.65 -11.57 -17.10
CA PRO A 89 19.54 -11.73 -18.27
C PRO A 89 18.91 -12.52 -19.42
N GLY A 90 18.21 -13.61 -19.12
CA GLY A 90 17.57 -14.46 -20.13
C GLY A 90 16.36 -13.79 -20.78
N LEU A 91 15.58 -13.04 -19.99
CA LEU A 91 14.47 -12.24 -20.50
C LEU A 91 14.96 -11.11 -21.41
N ARG A 92 16.03 -10.39 -21.01
CA ARG A 92 16.62 -9.32 -21.82
C ARG A 92 17.16 -9.82 -23.15
N ALA A 93 17.78 -11.01 -23.17
CA ALA A 93 18.22 -11.63 -24.42
C ALA A 93 17.08 -11.88 -25.42
N ARG A 94 15.83 -11.99 -24.92
CA ARG A 94 14.61 -12.13 -25.71
C ARG A 94 13.89 -10.78 -25.95
N GLY A 95 14.48 -9.66 -25.54
CA GLY A 95 13.86 -8.33 -25.62
C GLY A 95 12.78 -8.07 -24.57
N LEU A 96 12.67 -8.93 -23.55
CA LEU A 96 11.67 -8.84 -22.50
C LEU A 96 12.26 -8.26 -21.21
N ARG A 97 11.40 -7.60 -20.43
CA ARG A 97 11.70 -7.18 -19.06
C ARG A 97 10.51 -7.57 -18.19
N LEU A 98 10.79 -8.19 -17.05
CA LEU A 98 9.76 -8.61 -16.10
C LEU A 98 9.99 -7.90 -14.77
N ARG A 99 9.03 -7.09 -14.36
CA ARG A 99 8.95 -6.48 -13.02
C ARG A 99 7.56 -6.71 -12.48
N LEU A 100 7.45 -6.97 -11.18
CA LEU A 100 6.21 -7.38 -10.55
C LEU A 100 5.73 -6.38 -9.50
N ARG A 101 4.43 -6.11 -9.55
CA ARG A 101 3.66 -5.45 -8.49
C ARG A 101 2.99 -6.54 -7.67
N VAL A 102 3.08 -6.42 -6.35
CA VAL A 102 2.52 -7.42 -5.43
C VAL A 102 1.66 -6.73 -4.39
N ALA A 103 0.48 -7.26 -4.11
CA ALA A 103 -0.38 -6.80 -3.03
C ALA A 103 -0.69 -7.94 -2.06
N LEU A 104 -0.68 -7.62 -0.76
CA LEU A 104 -0.94 -8.56 0.34
C LEU A 104 -2.06 -8.04 1.24
N HIS A 105 -3.04 -8.90 1.48
CA HIS A 105 -4.14 -8.64 2.41
C HIS A 105 -4.57 -9.92 3.15
N VAL A 106 -5.44 -9.75 4.14
CA VAL A 106 -6.09 -10.84 4.87
C VAL A 106 -7.56 -10.56 5.00
N GLY A 107 -8.37 -11.62 5.03
CA GLY A 107 -9.78 -11.48 5.33
C GLY A 107 -10.50 -12.82 5.23
N LEU A 108 -11.81 -12.76 5.46
CA LEU A 108 -12.69 -13.90 5.26
C LEU A 108 -12.84 -14.17 3.76
N VAL A 109 -12.57 -15.40 3.35
CA VAL A 109 -12.72 -15.86 1.97
C VAL A 109 -13.38 -17.23 2.00
N ASP A 110 -14.40 -17.44 1.16
CA ASP A 110 -14.90 -18.78 0.87
C ASP A 110 -14.15 -19.34 -0.34
N ASP A 111 -13.09 -20.11 -0.07
CA ASP A 111 -12.29 -20.81 -1.07
C ASP A 111 -12.72 -22.28 -1.25
N GLU A 112 -13.81 -22.70 -0.61
CA GLU A 112 -14.35 -24.06 -0.67
C GLU A 112 -15.69 -24.16 -1.41
N HIS A 113 -16.40 -23.04 -1.62
CA HIS A 113 -17.65 -23.04 -2.38
C HIS A 113 -17.39 -23.27 -3.88
N PRO A 114 -18.00 -24.30 -4.50
CA PRO A 114 -17.69 -24.66 -5.89
C PRO A 114 -18.22 -23.68 -6.93
N ASP A 115 -19.30 -22.95 -6.64
CA ASP A 115 -19.98 -22.11 -7.62
C ASP A 115 -19.40 -20.68 -7.72
N ALA A 116 -18.67 -20.22 -6.70
CA ALA A 116 -18.08 -18.87 -6.64
C ALA A 116 -16.86 -18.79 -5.70
N PRO A 117 -15.84 -19.66 -5.86
CA PRO A 117 -14.69 -19.66 -4.97
C PRO A 117 -13.95 -18.32 -5.07
N GLY A 118 -13.50 -17.80 -3.93
CA GLY A 118 -12.63 -16.61 -3.89
C GLY A 118 -13.34 -15.27 -4.07
N ILE A 119 -14.66 -15.22 -4.28
CA ILE A 119 -15.41 -13.96 -4.25
C ILE A 119 -15.54 -13.51 -2.80
N SER A 120 -14.81 -12.46 -2.43
CA SER A 120 -14.86 -11.88 -1.10
C SER A 120 -14.50 -10.39 -1.12
N THR A 121 -14.86 -9.67 -0.06
CA THR A 121 -14.38 -8.30 0.15
C THR A 121 -12.86 -8.24 0.25
N ALA A 122 -12.22 -9.27 0.83
CA ALA A 122 -10.77 -9.36 0.94
C ALA A 122 -10.10 -9.43 -0.44
N THR A 123 -10.65 -10.24 -1.36
CA THR A 123 -10.19 -10.36 -2.75
C THR A 123 -10.35 -9.03 -3.50
N ILE A 124 -11.49 -8.34 -3.32
CA ILE A 124 -11.72 -7.03 -3.93
C ILE A 124 -10.73 -5.98 -3.40
N ASP A 125 -10.52 -5.96 -2.09
CA ASP A 125 -9.65 -4.97 -1.45
C ASP A 125 -8.19 -5.17 -1.82
N VAL A 126 -7.70 -6.41 -1.92
CA VAL A 126 -6.33 -6.66 -2.38
C VAL A 126 -6.12 -6.28 -3.85
N CYS A 127 -7.12 -6.47 -4.72
CA CYS A 127 -7.04 -6.00 -6.10
C CYS A 127 -6.99 -4.47 -6.16
N ARG A 128 -7.74 -3.76 -5.29
CA ARG A 128 -7.64 -2.29 -5.16
C ARG A 128 -6.28 -1.84 -4.67
N LEU A 129 -5.65 -2.58 -3.76
CA LEU A 129 -4.27 -2.32 -3.33
C LEU A 129 -3.29 -2.47 -4.50
N LEU A 130 -3.42 -3.54 -5.29
CA LEU A 130 -2.56 -3.77 -6.46
C LEU A 130 -2.68 -2.64 -7.50
N ASP A 131 -3.88 -2.09 -7.67
CA ASP A 131 -4.17 -1.00 -8.59
C ASP A 131 -3.75 0.38 -8.10
N ALA A 132 -3.35 0.51 -6.83
CA ALA A 132 -3.00 1.78 -6.24
C ALA A 132 -1.80 2.43 -6.95
N ALA A 133 -1.91 3.76 -7.19
CA ALA A 133 -0.86 4.54 -7.84
C ALA A 133 0.52 4.41 -7.16
N PRO A 134 0.65 4.40 -5.82
CA PRO A 134 1.94 4.23 -5.16
C PRO A 134 2.75 3.02 -5.61
N LEU A 135 2.07 1.90 -5.90
CA LEU A 135 2.72 0.66 -6.34
C LEU A 135 3.25 0.78 -7.78
N ARG A 136 2.51 1.47 -8.64
CA ARG A 136 2.92 1.77 -10.02
C ARG A 136 4.09 2.76 -10.04
N ASP A 137 3.99 3.80 -9.22
CA ASP A 137 5.00 4.85 -9.10
C ASP A 137 6.32 4.31 -8.56
N ALA A 138 6.28 3.39 -7.59
CA ALA A 138 7.47 2.75 -7.05
C ALA A 138 8.35 2.10 -8.12
N LEU A 139 7.73 1.34 -9.05
CA LEU A 139 8.47 0.71 -10.15
C LEU A 139 8.85 1.70 -11.25
N ALA A 140 7.97 2.67 -11.56
CA ALA A 140 8.22 3.67 -12.60
C ALA A 140 9.43 4.58 -12.29
N HIS A 141 9.65 4.92 -11.02
CA HIS A 141 10.75 5.78 -10.57
C HIS A 141 11.98 5.01 -10.06
N SER A 142 11.98 3.67 -10.21
CA SER A 142 13.09 2.80 -9.85
C SER A 142 13.94 2.44 -11.07
N ASP A 143 15.23 2.14 -10.84
CA ASP A 143 16.11 1.56 -11.84
C ASP A 143 15.60 0.15 -12.22
N PRO A 144 15.21 -0.07 -13.49
CA PRO A 144 14.71 -1.36 -13.96
C PRO A 144 15.72 -2.51 -13.92
N GLU A 145 17.01 -2.22 -13.72
CA GLU A 145 18.06 -3.24 -13.60
C GLU A 145 18.39 -3.58 -12.14
N VAL A 146 17.81 -2.86 -11.17
CA VAL A 146 18.06 -3.06 -9.73
C VAL A 146 16.78 -3.43 -9.00
N THR A 147 15.66 -2.75 -9.28
CA THR A 147 14.38 -3.00 -8.60
C THR A 147 13.46 -3.79 -9.52
N PHE A 148 13.15 -5.03 -9.13
CA PHE A 148 12.32 -5.94 -9.92
C PHE A 148 10.94 -6.14 -9.32
N ALA A 149 10.77 -5.95 -8.01
CA ALA A 149 9.48 -6.09 -7.35
C ALA A 149 9.17 -4.93 -6.40
N ALA A 150 7.89 -4.59 -6.29
CA ALA A 150 7.35 -3.69 -5.29
C ALA A 150 6.11 -4.32 -4.65
N PHE A 151 5.92 -4.08 -3.36
CA PHE A 151 4.89 -4.71 -2.53
C PHE A 151 4.03 -3.65 -1.88
N LEU A 152 2.72 -3.85 -1.87
CA LEU A 152 1.79 -3.05 -1.09
C LEU A 152 1.04 -3.94 -0.10
N ILE A 153 1.19 -3.64 1.18
CA ILE A 153 0.63 -4.43 2.27
C ILE A 153 -0.51 -3.64 2.91
N SER A 154 -1.66 -4.28 3.11
CA SER A 154 -2.79 -3.66 3.83
C SER A 154 -2.40 -3.27 5.26
N GLY A 155 -3.02 -2.22 5.81
CA GLY A 155 -2.79 -1.80 7.19
C GLY A 155 -3.03 -2.89 8.23
N ASP A 156 -4.03 -3.76 8.03
CA ASP A 156 -4.31 -4.89 8.92
C ASP A 156 -3.12 -5.85 9.03
N VAL A 157 -2.50 -6.17 7.88
CA VAL A 157 -1.33 -7.05 7.82
C VAL A 157 -0.09 -6.36 8.42
N PHE A 158 0.15 -5.09 8.07
CA PHE A 158 1.30 -4.34 8.58
C PHE A 158 1.26 -4.18 10.10
N ASN A 159 0.12 -3.74 10.64
CA ASN A 159 -0.06 -3.54 12.07
C ASN A 159 0.12 -4.85 12.84
N ALA A 160 -0.43 -5.93 12.30
CA ALA A 160 -0.29 -7.25 12.88
C ALA A 160 1.17 -7.72 12.85
N TYR A 161 1.81 -7.81 11.69
CA TYR A 161 3.06 -8.55 11.55
C TYR A 161 4.32 -7.69 11.68
N VAL A 162 4.30 -6.47 11.17
CA VAL A 162 5.47 -5.60 11.16
C VAL A 162 5.52 -4.77 12.43
N ALA A 163 4.52 -3.91 12.67
CA ALA A 163 4.46 -3.10 13.88
C ALA A 163 4.29 -3.98 15.15
N GLY A 164 3.57 -5.10 15.01
CA GLY A 164 3.44 -6.10 16.06
C GLY A 164 4.68 -6.99 16.27
N GLY A 165 5.77 -6.78 15.53
CA GLY A 165 7.07 -7.43 15.77
C GLY A 165 7.13 -8.92 15.44
N ARG A 166 6.28 -9.42 14.54
CA ARG A 166 6.23 -10.83 14.10
C ARG A 166 6.95 -11.11 12.78
N SER A 167 7.60 -10.11 12.19
CA SER A 167 8.48 -10.24 11.03
C SER A 167 9.90 -9.77 11.37
N GLY A 168 10.91 -10.20 10.61
CA GLY A 168 12.27 -9.65 10.69
C GLY A 168 12.39 -8.23 10.10
N LEU A 169 11.37 -7.79 9.35
CA LEU A 169 11.30 -6.44 8.78
C LEU A 169 11.00 -5.38 9.86
N ARG A 170 11.50 -4.17 9.62
CA ARG A 170 11.31 -2.99 10.48
C ARG A 170 10.31 -2.05 9.82
N GLU A 171 9.51 -1.35 10.62
CA GLU A 171 8.57 -0.33 10.14
C GLU A 171 9.24 0.72 9.25
N SER A 172 10.49 1.10 9.57
CA SER A 172 11.27 2.07 8.78
C SER A 172 11.64 1.60 7.36
N GLN A 173 11.42 0.32 7.04
CA GLN A 173 11.58 -0.21 5.68
C GLN A 173 10.32 -0.04 4.84
N PHE A 174 9.21 0.36 5.47
CA PHE A 174 7.93 0.60 4.82
C PHE A 174 7.66 2.09 4.68
N THR A 175 6.91 2.45 3.65
CA THR A 175 6.36 3.80 3.49
C THR A 175 4.84 3.72 3.57
N GLU A 176 4.24 4.43 4.52
CA GLU A 176 2.79 4.55 4.60
C GLU A 176 2.27 5.34 3.39
N VAL A 177 1.22 4.81 2.76
CA VAL A 177 0.56 5.42 1.61
C VAL A 177 -0.95 5.32 1.78
N GLU A 178 -1.67 6.34 1.33
CA GLU A 178 -3.12 6.32 1.34
C GLU A 178 -3.65 5.74 0.02
N VAL A 179 -4.43 4.66 0.10
CA VAL A 179 -5.06 4.05 -1.07
C VAL A 179 -6.47 4.60 -1.21
N LYS A 180 -6.65 5.54 -2.15
CA LYS A 180 -7.96 6.09 -2.55
C LYS A 180 -8.44 5.40 -3.83
N VAL A 181 -9.34 4.43 -3.71
CA VAL A 181 -9.97 3.76 -4.87
C VAL A 181 -11.49 3.74 -4.69
N LYS A 182 -12.21 4.56 -5.48
CA LYS A 182 -13.66 4.79 -5.34
C LYS A 182 -14.02 5.29 -3.93
N GLN A 183 -14.83 4.54 -3.17
CA GLN A 183 -15.21 4.85 -1.79
C GLN A 183 -14.25 4.22 -0.75
N TYR A 184 -13.15 3.60 -1.19
CA TYR A 184 -12.17 2.97 -0.32
C TYR A 184 -11.04 3.96 -0.02
N ALA A 185 -10.89 4.32 1.26
CA ALA A 185 -9.75 5.07 1.79
C ALA A 185 -9.19 4.28 2.97
N ARG A 186 -8.04 3.65 2.78
CA ARG A 186 -7.33 2.92 3.84
C ARG A 186 -5.83 3.13 3.72
N ALA A 187 -5.16 3.15 4.88
CA ALA A 187 -3.71 3.12 4.95
C ALA A 187 -3.19 1.77 4.43
N ALA A 188 -2.15 1.85 3.60
CA ALA A 188 -1.38 0.71 3.13
C ALA A 188 0.11 1.05 3.23
N TYR A 189 0.96 0.03 3.14
CA TYR A 189 2.38 0.15 3.39
C TYR A 189 3.16 -0.38 2.20
N LEU A 190 3.85 0.53 1.52
CA LEU A 190 4.72 0.23 0.38
C LEU A 190 6.05 -0.32 0.91
N TYR A 191 6.48 -1.44 0.32
CA TYR A 191 7.77 -2.05 0.58
C TYR A 191 8.46 -2.41 -0.73
N VAL A 192 9.74 -2.08 -0.83
CA VAL A 192 10.57 -2.37 -2.00
C VAL A 192 11.81 -3.12 -1.51
N PRO A 193 11.96 -4.43 -1.81
CA PRO A 193 13.05 -5.25 -1.27
C PRO A 193 14.45 -4.76 -1.65
N THR A 194 14.60 -4.17 -2.84
CA THR A 194 15.85 -3.56 -3.29
C THR A 194 15.54 -2.21 -3.92
N PRO A 195 15.47 -1.13 -3.13
CA PRO A 195 15.17 0.20 -3.63
C PRO A 195 16.36 0.77 -4.41
N SER A 196 16.09 1.39 -5.55
CA SER A 196 17.12 2.00 -6.42
C SER A 196 16.85 3.48 -6.75
N GLY A 197 15.72 4.03 -6.30
CA GLY A 197 15.39 5.46 -6.39
C GLY A 197 15.95 6.24 -5.21
N GLY A 198 16.47 7.45 -5.47
CA GLY A 198 17.05 8.33 -4.45
C GLY A 198 16.01 8.85 -3.46
N ARG A 199 16.18 8.47 -2.18
CA ARG A 199 15.54 9.00 -0.96
C ARG A 199 14.01 9.13 -1.00
N GLY A 200 13.35 8.10 -0.45
CA GLY A 200 12.01 8.19 0.14
C GLY A 200 10.92 8.43 -0.89
N PHE A 201 10.04 7.45 -1.06
CA PHE A 201 8.71 7.75 -1.58
C PHE A 201 8.11 8.82 -0.66
N ARG A 202 8.14 10.09 -1.07
CA ARG A 202 7.34 11.15 -0.45
C ARG A 202 5.96 10.97 -1.05
N PRO A 203 4.92 10.68 -0.25
CA PRO A 203 3.55 10.69 -0.76
C PRO A 203 3.32 12.00 -1.51
N PRO A 204 2.56 11.99 -2.62
CA PRO A 204 2.17 13.22 -3.28
C PRO A 204 1.54 14.11 -2.20
N GLU A 205 2.16 15.25 -1.95
CA GLU A 205 1.58 16.31 -1.12
C GLU A 205 0.24 16.65 -1.78
N GLU A 206 -0.87 16.43 -1.06
CA GLU A 206 -2.18 16.82 -1.57
C GLU A 206 -2.08 18.27 -2.07
N PRO A 207 -2.61 18.60 -3.26
CA PRO A 207 -2.64 19.98 -3.70
C PRO A 207 -3.33 20.76 -2.60
N GLY A 208 -2.57 21.63 -1.92
CA GLY A 208 -3.02 22.36 -0.75
C GLY A 208 -4.40 22.91 -1.05
N GLY A 209 -5.39 22.49 -0.25
CA GLY A 209 -6.73 23.02 -0.34
C GLY A 209 -6.67 24.56 -0.35
N PRO A 210 -7.63 25.23 -1.01
CA PRO A 210 -7.63 26.68 -1.09
C PRO A 210 -7.42 27.27 0.32
N PRO A 211 -6.58 28.31 0.45
CA PRO A 211 -6.25 28.88 1.74
C PRO A 211 -7.55 29.17 2.51
N PRO A 212 -7.59 28.92 3.83
CA PRO A 212 -8.78 29.18 4.62
C PRO A 212 -9.22 30.63 4.39
N PRO A 213 -10.53 30.89 4.24
CA PRO A 213 -11.01 32.25 4.07
C PRO A 213 -10.51 33.10 5.24
N PRO A 214 -10.14 34.37 4.98
CA PRO A 214 -9.72 35.27 6.05
C PRO A 214 -10.79 35.29 7.15
N PRO A 215 -10.42 35.33 8.44
CA PRO A 215 -11.38 35.31 9.52
C PRO A 215 -12.39 36.45 9.32
N GLY A 216 -13.67 36.06 9.23
CA GLY A 216 -14.77 37.00 9.08
C GLY A 216 -14.74 38.01 10.21
N GLY A 217 -14.76 39.29 9.87
CA GLY A 217 -14.75 40.39 10.83
C GLY A 217 -15.90 40.22 11.82
N GLY A 218 -15.55 39.98 13.09
CA GLY A 218 -16.52 39.93 14.18
C GLY A 218 -17.17 41.30 14.36
N THR A 219 -18.50 41.32 14.41
CA THR A 219 -19.30 42.50 14.69
C THR A 219 -19.06 42.91 16.15
N SER A 220 -18.47 44.09 16.36
CA SER A 220 -18.35 44.70 17.68
C SER A 220 -19.67 45.38 18.04
N ILE A 221 -20.30 44.93 19.14
CA ILE A 221 -21.32 45.70 19.84
C ILE A 221 -20.84 45.94 21.27
N SER A 222 -20.78 47.20 21.65
CA SER A 222 -20.65 47.66 23.04
C SER A 222 -19.56 46.96 23.88
N GLY A 223 -18.32 46.95 23.38
CA GLY A 223 -17.13 46.67 24.20
C GLY A 223 -16.89 45.20 24.56
N VAL A 224 -17.60 44.25 23.93
CA VAL A 224 -17.38 42.81 24.16
C VAL A 224 -17.12 42.11 22.82
N THR A 225 -15.91 41.58 22.64
CA THR A 225 -15.55 40.71 21.50
C THR A 225 -15.75 39.26 21.92
N ILE A 226 -16.73 38.57 21.32
CA ILE A 226 -16.93 37.13 21.49
C ILE A 226 -16.44 36.45 20.22
N THR A 227 -15.25 35.86 20.26
CA THR A 227 -14.76 34.93 19.22
C THR A 227 -15.14 33.51 19.60
N GLY A 228 -16.03 32.89 18.82
CA GLY A 228 -16.48 31.52 19.06
C GLY A 228 -15.49 30.49 18.54
N GLU A 229 -14.63 30.00 19.43
CA GLU A 229 -14.21 28.58 19.50
C GLU A 229 -13.62 28.34 20.90
N GLY A 230 -14.41 27.69 21.78
CA GLY A 230 -13.92 26.84 22.87
C GLY A 230 -13.08 27.40 24.03
N ALA A 231 -12.69 28.68 24.09
CA ALA A 231 -11.88 29.21 25.19
C ALA A 231 -12.40 30.57 25.70
N GLN A 232 -13.02 30.58 26.88
CA GLN A 232 -13.35 31.82 27.59
C GLN A 232 -12.12 32.34 28.32
N THR A 233 -11.56 33.47 27.88
CA THR A 233 -10.61 34.25 28.68
C THR A 233 -11.21 35.63 28.95
N ALA A 234 -11.61 35.85 30.20
CA ALA A 234 -12.06 37.13 30.71
C ALA A 234 -10.87 37.89 31.31
N PHE A 235 -10.46 39.01 30.70
CA PHE A 235 -9.55 39.97 31.31
C PHE A 235 -10.31 41.28 31.56
N GLY A 236 -10.54 41.57 32.84
CA GLY A 236 -11.24 42.76 33.31
C GLY A 236 -10.30 43.88 33.74
N ASN A 237 -10.73 45.10 33.38
CA ASN A 237 -10.44 46.43 33.92
C ASN A 237 -9.05 47.08 33.78
N THR A 238 -9.05 48.18 33.01
CA THR A 238 -8.48 49.46 33.46
C THR A 238 -9.48 50.58 33.16
N VAL A 239 -10.05 51.18 34.20
CA VAL A 239 -10.87 52.40 34.11
C VAL A 239 -9.93 53.60 34.19
N GLY A 240 -9.70 54.29 33.08
CA GLY A 240 -9.02 55.58 33.04
C GLY A 240 -10.00 56.70 33.39
N GLY A 241 -10.12 57.01 34.69
CA GLY A 241 -10.89 58.15 35.19
C GLY A 241 -9.98 59.37 35.42
N ASP A 242 -10.30 60.48 34.77
CA ASP A 242 -9.65 61.79 34.88
C ASP A 242 -9.88 62.39 36.28
N LEU A 243 -8.83 62.49 37.10
CA LEU A 243 -8.86 63.13 38.42
C LEU A 243 -8.42 64.59 38.26
N ARG A 244 -9.39 65.49 38.11
CA ARG A 244 -9.17 66.94 38.27
C ARG A 244 -9.17 67.30 39.75
N GLN A 245 -8.03 67.80 40.22
CA GLN A 245 -7.85 68.33 41.56
C GLN A 245 -8.14 69.83 41.55
N GLU A 246 -9.25 70.26 42.16
CA GLU A 246 -9.46 71.67 42.53
C GLU A 246 -9.48 71.79 44.06
N ARG A 247 -8.70 72.76 44.57
CA ARG A 247 -8.58 73.24 45.97
C ARG A 247 -9.16 74.66 45.97
N PRO A 248 -9.69 75.25 47.08
CA PRO A 248 -9.54 74.88 48.48
C PRO A 248 -10.80 74.45 49.23
#